data_AF-A0A4S8KL00-F1
#
_entry.id   AF-A0A4S8KL00-F1
#
_cell.length_a   1.000
_cell.length_b   1.000
_cell.length_c   1.000
_cell.angle_alpha   90.00
_cell.angle_beta   90.00
_cell.angle_gamma   90.00
#
_symmetry.space_group_name_H-M   'P 1'
#
loop_
_entity.id
_entity.type
_entity.pdbx_description
1 polymer ?
#
loop_
_entity_poly.entity_id
_entity_poly.type
_entity_poly.pdbx_seq_one_letter_code
_entity_poly.pdbx_strand_id
1 'polypeptide(L)' 'WLVQEILSHIGSKELSTFEILWKSGDKSWLPYDRVAHLNALQRYLDLLGVKSIAKL' A
#
# COMPACT_ATOMS: atom_id res chain seq x y z
N TRP A 1 -2.93 -6.80 12.70
CA TRP A 1 -3.83 -7.20 11.61
C TRP A 1 -2.97 -7.75 10.48
N LEU A 2 -3.31 -8.93 9.95
CA LEU A 2 -2.47 -9.62 8.96
C LEU A 2 -2.82 -9.12 7.55
N VAL A 3 -2.13 -8.08 7.10
CA VAL A 3 -2.14 -7.66 5.70
C VAL A 3 -1.47 -8.72 4.85
N GLN A 4 -2.12 -9.12 3.75
CA GLN A 4 -1.55 -10.05 2.78
C GLN A 4 -0.68 -9.27 1.79
N GLU A 5 -1.28 -8.35 1.04
CA GLU A 5 -0.61 -7.55 0.03
C GLU A 5 -1.37 -6.26 -0.31
N ILE A 6 -0.68 -5.36 -1.02
CA ILE A 6 -1.29 -4.19 -1.65
C ILE A 6 -1.54 -4.54 -3.11
N LEU A 7 -2.77 -4.35 -3.57
CA LEU A 7 -3.18 -4.68 -4.93
C LEU A 7 -3.04 -3.49 -5.88
N SER A 8 -3.43 -2.31 -5.42
CA SER A 8 -3.46 -1.09 -6.22
C SER A 8 -3.32 0.15 -5.34
N HIS A 9 -3.10 1.30 -5.98
CA HIS A 9 -3.16 2.60 -5.32
C HIS A 9 -3.83 3.62 -6.24
N ILE A 10 -4.35 4.68 -5.64
CA ILE A 10 -4.83 5.89 -6.33
C ILE A 10 -4.25 7.12 -5.64
N GLY A 11 -4.24 8.27 -6.33
CA GLY A 11 -3.67 9.50 -5.81
C GLY A 11 -2.16 9.59 -6.02
N SER A 12 -1.50 10.51 -5.32
CA SER A 12 -0.08 10.75 -5.50
C SER A 12 0.60 10.97 -4.16
N LYS A 13 1.81 10.43 -4.03
CA LYS A 13 2.65 10.59 -2.83
C LYS A 13 1.89 10.27 -1.53
N GLU A 14 1.97 11.14 -0.54
CA GLU A 14 1.37 10.95 0.79
C GLU A 14 -0.17 11.09 0.80
N LEU A 15 -0.75 11.58 -0.30
CA LEU A 15 -2.20 11.61 -0.51
C LEU A 15 -2.72 10.34 -1.18
N SER A 16 -1.85 9.35 -1.40
CA SER A 16 -2.26 8.08 -1.99
C SER A 16 -3.07 7.24 -1.02
N THR A 17 -4.08 6.57 -1.59
CA THR A 17 -4.88 5.54 -0.92
C THR A 17 -4.55 4.20 -1.55
N PHE A 18 -4.46 3.16 -0.74
CA PHE A 18 -4.01 1.83 -1.14
C PHE A 18 -5.10 0.80 -0.94
N GLU A 19 -5.29 -0.05 -1.94
CA GLU A 19 -6.17 -1.20 -1.85
C GLU A 19 -5.42 -2.36 -1.20
N ILE A 20 -5.89 -2.77 -0.02
CA ILE A 20 -5.28 -3.80 0.80
C ILE A 20 -6.09 -5.08 0.69
N LEU A 21 -5.42 -6.19 0.40
CA LEU A 21 -5.95 -7.53 0.58
C LEU A 21 -5.58 -8.02 2.00
N TRP A 22 -6.60 -8.40 2.75
CA TRP A 22 -6.43 -8.99 4.08
C TRP A 22 -6.28 -10.50 3.97
N LYS A 23 -5.61 -11.13 4.94
CA LYS A 23 -5.55 -12.61 5.01
C LYS A 23 -6.91 -13.29 5.15
N SER A 24 -7.95 -12.57 5.59
CA SER A 24 -9.34 -13.07 5.59
C SER A 24 -9.95 -13.16 4.19
N GLY A 25 -9.31 -12.55 3.18
CA GLY A 25 -9.83 -12.41 1.82
C GLY A 25 -10.58 -11.09 1.58
N ASP A 26 -10.88 -10.34 2.63
CA ASP A 26 -11.51 -9.02 2.49
C ASP A 26 -10.59 -8.02 1.80
N LYS A 27 -11.19 -6.99 1.20
CA LYS A 27 -10.48 -5.86 0.60
C LYS A 27 -10.93 -4.56 1.23
N SER A 28 -9.99 -3.65 1.45
CA SER A 28 -10.31 -2.30 1.92
C SER A 28 -9.32 -1.28 1.41
N TRP A 29 -9.74 -0.03 1.31
CA TRP A 29 -8.87 1.10 0.99
C TRP A 29 -8.38 1.79 2.26
N LEU A 30 -7.07 1.98 2.37
CA LEU A 30 -6.44 2.68 3.48
C LEU A 30 -5.54 3.82 2.99
N PRO A 31 -5.55 4.99 3.65
CA PRO A 31 -4.65 6.09 3.33
C PRO A 31 -3.19 5.75 3.69
N TYR A 32 -2.25 6.48 3.07
CA TYR A 32 -0.80 6.27 3.23
C TYR A 32 -0.36 6.19 4.69
N ASP A 33 -0.81 7.08 5.56
CA ASP A 33 -0.46 7.12 6.98
C ASP A 33 -0.77 5.80 7.72
N ARG A 34 -1.84 5.11 7.33
CA ARG A 34 -2.25 3.81 7.89
C ARG A 34 -1.48 2.63 7.30
N VAL A 35 -0.82 2.79 6.14
CA VAL A 35 -0.06 1.72 5.49
C VAL A 35 1.45 1.95 5.48
N ALA A 36 1.91 3.15 5.82
CA ALA A 36 3.32 3.55 5.79
C ALA A 36 4.24 2.66 6.64
N HIS A 37 3.70 2.11 7.74
CA HIS A 37 4.43 1.24 8.66
C HIS A 37 4.33 -0.25 8.28
N LEU A 38 3.62 -0.60 7.20
CA LEU A 38 3.42 -1.98 6.79
C LEU A 38 4.51 -2.42 5.81
N ASN A 39 5.11 -3.58 6.07
CA ASN A 39 6.04 -4.22 5.13
C ASN A 39 5.43 -4.47 3.74
N ALA A 40 4.10 -4.56 3.66
CA ALA A 40 3.38 -4.71 2.39
C ALA A 40 3.56 -3.49 1.47
N LEU A 41 3.69 -2.29 2.03
CA LEU A 41 3.96 -1.10 1.23
C LEU A 41 5.34 -1.16 0.59
N GLN A 42 6.39 -1.50 1.36
CA GLN A 42 7.73 -1.60 0.80
C GLN A 42 7.77 -2.60 -0.38
N ARG A 43 7.19 -3.79 -0.20
CA ARG A 43 7.09 -4.79 -1.27
C ARG A 43 6.36 -4.24 -2.51
N TYR A 44 5.28 -3.51 -2.30
CA TYR A 44 4.52 -2.89 -3.40
C TYR A 44 5.36 -1.86 -4.17
N LEU A 45 6.08 -0.99 -3.46
CA LEU A 45 6.99 -0.01 -4.08
C LEU A 45 8.11 -0.69 -4.86
N ASP A 46 8.70 -1.74 -4.28
CA ASP A 46 9.77 -2.52 -4.91
C ASP A 46 9.29 -3.16 -6.21
N LEU A 47 8.07 -3.71 -6.24
CA LEU A 47 7.46 -4.27 -7.46
C LEU A 47 7.22 -3.21 -8.55
N LEU A 48 6.94 -1.96 -8.16
CA LEU A 48 6.83 -0.83 -9.08
C LEU A 48 8.19 -0.24 -9.49
N GLY A 49 9.31 -0.70 -8.91
CA GLY A 49 10.63 -0.12 -9.11
C GLY A 49 10.79 1.27 -8.50
N VAL A 50 9.92 1.63 -7.56
CA VAL A 50 9.85 2.94 -6.91
C VAL A 50 10.54 2.87 -5.54
N LYS A 51 11.50 3.76 -5.28
CA LYS A 51 12.27 3.71 -4.01
C LYS A 51 11.55 4.30 -2.79
N SER A 52 10.51 5.10 -3.01
CA SER A 52 9.81 5.81 -1.94
C SER A 52 8.47 6.34 -2.42
N ILE A 53 7.52 6.53 -1.50
CA ILE A 53 6.23 7.16 -1.77
C ILE A 53 6.34 8.53 -2.47
N ALA A 54 7.43 9.29 -2.26
CA ALA A 54 7.63 10.59 -2.90
C ALA A 54 7.78 10.54 -4.44
N LYS A 55 7.93 9.32 -5.00
CA LYS A 55 8.10 9.03 -6.43
C LYS A 55 6.90 8.30 -7.04
N LEU A 56 5.83 8.15 -6.26
CA LEU A 56 4.52 7.66 -6.69
C LEU A 56 3.64 8.80 -7.21
#